data_AF-A0A960ESY5-F1
#
_entry.id   AF-A0A960ESY5-F1
#
_cell.length_a   1.000
_cell.length_b   1.000
_cell.length_c   1.000
_cell.angle_alpha   90.00
_cell.angle_beta   90.00
_cell.angle_gamma   90.00
#
_symmetry.space_group_name_H-M   'P 1'
#
loop_
_entity.id
_entity.type
_entity.pdbx_description
1 polymer ?
#
loop_
_entity_poly.entity_id
_entity_poly.type
_entity_poly.pdbx_seq_one_letter_code
_entity_poly.pdbx_strand_id
1 'polypeptide(L)'
;MAQLSFEGETHGELVVKVRRWLASVEGEEEGNLSTHEAIEQGAELTKEALRIIASAAPEPIAQSEVMKALTNAGYKATDTAKQAMVDGLDSVEEVTGGSVVKLARDASKTAVYQMNTAVARQILKSLRR
;
A
#
# COMPACT_ATOMS: atom_id res chain seq x y z
N MET A 1 -2.42 -9.04 -13.18
CA MET A 1 -3.66 -9.40 -12.44
C MET A 1 -4.24 -10.67 -13.04
N ALA A 2 -4.34 -11.74 -12.26
CA ALA A 2 -4.98 -12.98 -12.70
C ALA A 2 -6.51 -12.78 -12.79
N GLN A 3 -7.07 -12.94 -13.99
CA GLN A 3 -8.51 -12.85 -14.24
C GLN A 3 -9.15 -14.24 -14.10
N LEU A 4 -10.22 -14.34 -13.32
CA LEU A 4 -10.97 -15.57 -13.10
C LEU A 4 -12.26 -15.54 -13.95
N SER A 5 -12.32 -16.35 -15.01
CA SER A 5 -13.54 -16.60 -15.78
C SER A 5 -14.14 -17.96 -15.41
N PHE A 6 -15.45 -18.15 -15.57
CA PHE A 6 -16.14 -19.41 -15.31
C PHE A 6 -16.87 -19.84 -16.57
N GLU A 7 -16.47 -20.97 -17.16
CA GLU A 7 -17.05 -21.48 -18.41
C GLU A 7 -17.39 -22.96 -18.25
N GLY A 8 -18.62 -23.26 -17.87
CA GLY A 8 -19.14 -24.65 -17.85
C GLY A 8 -18.33 -25.64 -17.00
N GLU A 9 -17.60 -25.16 -16.00
CA GLU A 9 -16.64 -25.94 -15.21
C GLU A 9 -17.34 -26.90 -14.25
N THR A 10 -16.75 -28.09 -14.08
CA THR A 10 -17.19 -29.03 -13.05
C THR A 10 -16.80 -28.54 -11.66
N HIS A 11 -17.48 -29.05 -10.63
CA HIS A 11 -17.24 -28.65 -9.24
C HIS A 11 -15.76 -28.74 -8.82
N GLY A 12 -15.05 -29.79 -9.25
CA GLY A 12 -13.63 -29.97 -8.92
C GLY A 12 -12.72 -28.93 -9.57
N GLU A 13 -13.03 -28.54 -10.81
CA GLU A 13 -12.26 -27.56 -11.56
C GLU A 13 -12.39 -26.16 -10.97
N LEU A 14 -13.61 -25.80 -10.52
CA LEU A 14 -13.87 -24.56 -9.79
C LEU A 14 -13.02 -24.44 -8.51
N VAL A 15 -12.98 -25.51 -7.70
CA VAL A 15 -12.21 -25.51 -6.45
C VAL A 15 -10.71 -25.35 -6.70
N VAL A 16 -10.17 -26.03 -7.72
CA VAL A 16 -8.75 -25.93 -8.08
C VAL A 16 -8.41 -24.53 -8.59
N LYS A 17 -9.27 -23.94 -9.43
CA LYS A 17 -9.05 -22.61 -10.01
C LYS A 17 -9.11 -21.51 -8.96
N VAL A 18 -10.07 -21.60 -8.03
CA VAL A 18 -10.18 -20.65 -6.89
C VAL A 18 -8.99 -20.79 -5.94
N ARG A 19 -8.53 -22.00 -5.63
CA ARG A 19 -7.32 -22.22 -4.81
C ARG A 19 -6.07 -21.64 -5.47
N ARG A 20 -5.90 -21.85 -6.78
CA ARG A 20 -4.78 -21.30 -7.55
C ARG A 20 -4.82 -19.77 -7.59
N TRP A 21 -6.00 -19.19 -7.73
CA TRP A 21 -6.18 -17.74 -7.69
C TRP A 21 -5.85 -17.16 -6.30
N LEU A 22 -6.34 -17.78 -5.23
CA LEU A 22 -6.00 -17.37 -3.86
C LEU A 22 -4.50 -17.45 -3.61
N ALA A 23 -3.84 -18.53 -4.03
CA ALA A 23 -2.39 -18.67 -3.92
C ALA A 23 -1.63 -17.61 -4.75
N SER A 24 -2.18 -17.16 -5.89
CA SER A 24 -1.56 -16.08 -6.68
C SER A 24 -1.73 -14.68 -6.07
N VAL A 25 -2.82 -14.46 -5.32
CA VAL A 25 -3.09 -13.20 -4.62
C VAL A 25 -2.30 -13.15 -3.31
N GLU A 26 -2.25 -14.26 -2.59
CA GLU A 26 -1.53 -14.39 -1.32
C GLU A 26 -0.01 -14.50 -1.55
N GLY A 27 0.44 -15.01 -2.70
CA GLY A 27 1.85 -15.07 -3.10
C GLY A 27 2.44 -13.78 -3.69
N GLU A 28 1.63 -12.72 -3.88
CA GLU A 28 2.11 -11.39 -4.31
C GLU A 28 2.64 -10.52 -3.13
N GLU A 29 2.60 -11.01 -1.88
CA GLU A 29 3.04 -10.27 -0.68
C GLU A 29 4.55 -10.35 -0.37
N GLU A 30 5.33 -11.27 -0.96
CA GLU A 30 6.75 -11.47 -0.61
C GLU A 30 7.75 -10.42 -1.20
N GLY A 31 7.26 -9.37 -1.86
CA GLY A 31 8.13 -8.35 -2.48
C GLY A 31 7.57 -6.93 -2.59
N ASN A 32 6.39 -6.66 -2.03
CA ASN A 32 5.81 -5.33 -2.01
C ASN A 32 5.90 -4.75 -0.59
N LEU A 33 6.57 -3.61 -0.45
CA LEU A 33 6.58 -2.82 0.78
C LEU A 33 5.14 -2.60 1.24
N SER A 34 4.89 -2.79 2.53
CA SER A 34 3.63 -2.34 3.12
C SER A 34 3.47 -0.83 2.95
N THR A 35 2.24 -0.33 2.97
CA THR A 35 1.99 1.11 2.81
C THR A 35 2.70 1.93 3.89
N HIS A 36 2.77 1.43 5.13
CA HIS A 36 3.52 2.05 6.22
C HIS A 36 5.04 2.07 5.95
N GLU A 37 5.62 0.97 5.47
CA GLU A 37 7.05 0.92 5.11
C GLU A 37 7.37 1.84 3.93
N ALA A 38 6.47 1.94 2.94
CA ALA A 38 6.63 2.87 1.82
C ALA A 38 6.61 4.34 2.28
N ILE A 39 5.74 4.68 3.25
CA ILE A 39 5.68 6.01 3.86
C ILE A 39 6.95 6.32 4.65
N GLU A 40 7.44 5.37 5.45
CA GLU A 40 8.68 5.52 6.21
C GLU A 40 9.89 5.74 5.27
N GLN A 41 10.04 4.88 4.27
CA GLN A 41 11.13 5.01 3.29
C GLN A 41 11.03 6.31 2.49
N GLY A 42 9.81 6.76 2.14
CA GLY A 42 9.60 8.04 1.46
C GLY A 42 10.01 9.25 2.31
N ALA A 43 9.72 9.21 3.61
CA ALA A 43 10.12 10.26 4.55
C ALA A 43 11.66 10.34 4.70
N GLU A 44 12.32 9.20 4.88
CA GLU A 44 13.78 9.14 4.98
C GLU A 44 14.47 9.56 3.68
N LEU A 45 13.93 9.15 2.52
CA LEU A 45 14.42 9.61 1.22
C LEU A 45 14.32 11.13 1.06
N THR A 46 13.20 11.72 1.53
CA THR A 46 12.99 13.17 1.47
C THR A 46 13.96 13.92 2.36
N LYS A 47 14.21 13.42 3.59
CA LYS A 47 15.23 13.99 4.48
C LYS A 47 16.63 13.90 3.86
N GLU A 48 16.96 12.77 3.25
CA GLU A 48 18.24 12.58 2.58
C GLU A 48 18.41 13.55 1.41
N ALA A 49 17.36 13.77 0.61
CA ALA A 49 17.38 14.77 -0.46
C ALA A 49 17.64 16.18 0.10
N LEU A 50 16.99 16.57 1.20
CA LEU A 50 17.23 17.84 1.87
C LEU A 50 18.67 17.97 2.40
N ARG A 51 19.25 16.87 2.91
CA ARG A 51 20.65 16.80 3.33
C ARG A 51 21.59 17.04 2.15
N ILE A 52 21.34 16.37 1.04
CA ILE A 52 22.13 16.48 -0.19
C ILE A 52 22.06 17.92 -0.71
N ILE A 53 20.87 18.52 -0.79
CA ILE A 53 20.67 19.92 -1.21
C ILE A 53 21.45 20.89 -0.31
N ALA A 54 21.38 20.70 1.01
CA ALA A 54 22.12 21.53 1.96
C ALA A 54 23.64 21.39 1.76
N SER A 55 24.12 20.17 1.51
CA SER A 55 25.55 19.90 1.26
C SER A 55 26.06 20.38 -0.09
N ALA A 56 25.18 20.50 -1.08
CA ALA A 56 25.52 21.00 -2.41
C ALA A 56 25.62 22.54 -2.47
N ALA A 57 25.13 23.24 -1.44
CA ALA A 57 25.25 24.69 -1.37
C ALA A 57 26.73 25.11 -1.21
N PRO A 58 27.13 26.28 -1.75
CA PRO A 58 28.45 26.85 -1.50
C PRO A 58 28.74 26.95 -0.01
N GLU A 59 29.99 26.74 0.37
CA GLU A 59 30.41 26.56 1.77
C GLU A 59 29.94 27.67 2.74
N PRO A 60 29.96 28.97 2.38
CA PRO A 60 29.40 30.02 3.23
C PRO A 60 27.90 29.90 3.49
N ILE A 61 27.14 29.33 2.55
CA ILE A 61 25.69 29.12 2.64
C ILE A 61 25.41 27.80 3.38
N ALA A 62 26.11 26.72 3.03
CA ALA A 62 25.93 25.41 3.66
C ALA A 62 26.18 25.44 5.18
N GLN A 63 27.16 26.24 5.62
CA GLN A 63 27.47 26.40 7.05
C GLN A 63 26.62 27.46 7.75
N SER A 64 25.80 28.22 7.02
CA SER A 64 24.97 29.27 7.59
C SER A 64 23.90 28.70 8.52
N GLU A 65 23.62 29.43 9.61
CA GLU A 65 22.54 29.06 10.55
C GLU A 65 21.17 29.04 9.88
N VAL A 66 20.96 29.87 8.85
CA VAL A 66 19.72 29.89 8.06
C VAL A 66 19.54 28.57 7.32
N MET A 67 20.57 28.07 6.62
CA MET A 67 20.48 26.81 5.88
C MET A 67 20.25 25.63 6.83
N LYS A 68 20.98 25.57 7.95
CA LYS A 68 20.77 24.55 8.99
C LYS A 68 19.34 24.57 9.55
N ALA A 69 18.82 25.77 9.85
CA ALA A 69 17.47 25.94 10.35
C ALA A 69 16.42 25.48 9.32
N LEU A 70 16.61 25.80 8.03
CA LEU A 70 15.73 25.36 6.94
C LEU A 70 15.75 23.85 6.77
N THR A 71 16.92 23.21 6.77
CA THR A 71 17.02 21.75 6.68
C THR A 71 16.32 21.07 7.87
N ASN A 72 16.55 21.55 9.08
CA ASN A 72 15.90 21.03 10.29
C ASN A 72 14.38 21.24 10.27
N ALA A 73 13.91 22.39 9.79
CA ALA A 73 12.48 22.65 9.61
C ALA A 73 11.88 21.70 8.57
N GLY A 74 12.57 21.46 7.47
CA GLY A 74 12.19 20.48 6.45
C GLY A 74 12.07 19.07 7.02
N TYR A 75 13.02 18.62 7.84
CA TYR A 75 12.94 17.30 8.49
C TYR A 75 11.70 17.20 9.40
N LYS A 76 11.47 18.19 10.25
CA LYS A 76 10.29 18.22 11.14
C LYS A 76 8.99 18.23 10.36
N ALA A 77 8.93 18.98 9.26
CA ALA A 77 7.76 19.01 8.39
C ALA A 77 7.50 17.65 7.74
N THR A 78 8.55 16.99 7.24
CA THR A 78 8.47 15.62 6.69
C THR A 78 8.00 14.62 7.74
N ASP A 79 8.53 14.68 8.98
CA ASP A 79 8.11 13.80 10.08
C ASP A 79 6.64 14.02 10.46
N THR A 80 6.21 15.28 10.50
CA THR A 80 4.82 15.62 10.80
C THR A 80 3.89 15.10 9.70
N ALA A 81 4.26 15.27 8.43
CA ALA A 81 3.49 14.77 7.30
C ALA A 81 3.43 13.23 7.30
N LYS A 82 4.55 12.57 7.57
CA LYS A 82 4.64 11.12 7.73
C LYS A 82 3.67 10.63 8.81
N GLN A 83 3.72 11.23 10.00
CA GLN A 83 2.86 10.85 11.10
C GLN A 83 1.38 11.06 10.76
N ALA A 84 1.02 12.21 10.18
CA ALA A 84 -0.36 12.48 9.77
C ALA A 84 -0.86 11.48 8.71
N MET A 85 0.01 11.00 7.81
CA MET A 85 -0.36 9.95 6.85
C MET A 85 -0.56 8.59 7.54
N VAL A 86 0.33 8.20 8.45
CA VAL A 86 0.20 6.96 9.22
C VAL A 86 -1.07 6.98 10.07
N ASP A 87 -1.28 8.04 10.86
CA ASP A 87 -2.48 8.20 11.68
C ASP A 87 -3.76 8.19 10.83
N GLY A 88 -3.70 8.78 9.64
CA GLY A 88 -4.81 8.75 8.68
C GLY A 88 -5.11 7.33 8.18
N LEU A 89 -4.09 6.54 7.88
CA LEU A 89 -4.26 5.14 7.49
C LEU A 89 -4.81 4.29 8.63
N ASP A 90 -4.27 4.45 9.83
CA ASP A 90 -4.71 3.73 11.02
C ASP A 90 -6.17 4.08 11.37
N SER A 91 -6.55 5.37 11.27
CA SER A 91 -7.93 5.82 11.48
C SER A 91 -8.88 5.24 10.42
N VAL A 92 -8.47 5.18 9.16
CA VAL A 92 -9.25 4.53 8.10
C VAL A 92 -9.36 3.02 8.37
N GLU A 93 -8.29 2.37 8.81
CA GLU A 93 -8.31 0.95 9.15
C GLU A 93 -9.27 0.66 10.32
N GLU A 94 -9.23 1.47 11.37
CA GLU A 94 -10.09 1.36 12.56
C GLU A 94 -11.57 1.57 12.21
N VAL A 95 -11.89 2.65 11.49
CA VAL A 95 -13.28 2.97 11.09
C VAL A 95 -13.85 1.94 10.12
N THR A 96 -12.99 1.24 9.39
CA THR A 96 -13.40 0.30 8.35
C THR A 96 -13.24 -1.17 8.74
N GLY A 97 -12.79 -1.43 9.98
CA GLY A 97 -12.53 -2.78 10.49
C GLY A 97 -11.54 -3.58 9.64
N GLY A 98 -10.55 -2.91 9.02
CA GLY A 98 -9.54 -3.53 8.15
C GLY A 98 -9.93 -3.72 6.68
N SER A 99 -10.98 -3.05 6.17
CA SER A 99 -11.54 -3.34 4.83
C SER A 99 -11.16 -2.37 3.69
N VAL A 100 -10.62 -1.17 3.97
CA VAL A 100 -10.50 -0.11 2.94
C VAL A 100 -9.21 -0.06 2.14
N VAL A 101 -8.19 -0.87 2.46
CA VAL A 101 -7.05 -1.06 1.53
C VAL A 101 -7.52 -1.60 0.15
N LYS A 102 -8.77 -2.11 0.04
CA LYS A 102 -9.40 -2.46 -1.25
C LYS A 102 -10.22 -1.35 -1.92
N LEU A 103 -10.79 -0.38 -1.18
CA LEU A 103 -11.84 0.50 -1.73
C LEU A 103 -11.32 1.55 -2.73
N ALA A 104 -10.02 1.90 -2.67
CA ALA A 104 -9.42 2.84 -3.62
C ALA A 104 -9.04 2.20 -4.98
N ARG A 105 -8.93 0.87 -5.06
CA ARG A 105 -8.73 0.15 -6.34
C ARG A 105 -10.03 0.02 -7.14
N ASP A 106 -11.19 0.04 -6.48
CA ASP A 106 -12.48 -0.25 -7.10
C ASP A 106 -13.14 0.98 -7.77
N ALA A 107 -12.59 2.18 -7.60
CA ALA A 107 -13.15 3.40 -8.20
C ALA A 107 -12.82 3.56 -9.71
N SER A 108 -11.91 2.74 -10.26
CA SER A 108 -11.53 2.81 -11.68
C SER A 108 -12.36 1.85 -12.53
N LYS A 109 -13.56 2.31 -12.87
CA LYS A 109 -14.43 1.91 -14.01
C LYS A 109 -13.97 0.67 -14.81
N THR A 110 -14.57 -0.48 -14.50
CA THR A 110 -15.34 -1.32 -15.45
C THR A 110 -16.10 -2.31 -14.57
N ALA A 111 -17.42 -2.43 -14.73
CA ALA A 111 -18.22 -3.42 -14.04
C ALA A 111 -17.82 -4.84 -14.50
N VAL A 112 -16.74 -5.36 -13.93
CA VAL A 112 -16.41 -6.79 -13.93
C VAL A 112 -16.50 -7.18 -12.46
N TYR A 113 -17.37 -8.13 -12.14
CA TYR A 113 -17.56 -8.64 -10.78
C TYR A 113 -16.20 -9.15 -10.22
N GLN A 114 -15.40 -8.27 -9.62
CA GLN A 114 -14.19 -8.64 -8.88
C GLN A 114 -14.64 -9.22 -7.54
N MET A 115 -14.76 -10.54 -7.52
CA MET A 115 -15.12 -11.28 -6.33
C MET A 115 -14.04 -11.09 -5.26
N ASN A 116 -14.38 -10.43 -4.15
CA ASN A 116 -13.42 -10.24 -3.06
C ASN A 116 -13.05 -11.60 -2.42
N THR A 117 -11.87 -11.67 -1.80
CA THR A 117 -11.33 -12.89 -1.19
C THR A 117 -12.25 -13.50 -0.11
N ALA A 118 -13.07 -12.68 0.55
CA ALA A 118 -14.07 -13.14 1.52
C ALA A 118 -15.17 -13.98 0.85
N VAL A 119 -15.71 -13.53 -0.29
CA VAL A 119 -16.70 -14.27 -1.07
C VAL A 119 -16.09 -15.55 -1.67
N ALA A 120 -14.83 -15.51 -2.13
CA ALA A 120 -14.12 -16.71 -2.61
C ALA A 120 -13.98 -17.80 -1.54
N ARG A 121 -13.62 -17.41 -0.31
CA ARG A 121 -13.55 -18.33 0.85
C ARG A 121 -14.93 -18.86 1.24
N GLN A 122 -15.96 -18.03 1.16
CA GLN A 122 -17.35 -18.43 1.43
C GLN A 122 -17.87 -19.45 0.41
N ILE A 123 -17.58 -19.25 -0.88
CA ILE A 123 -17.92 -20.19 -1.95
C ILE A 123 -17.18 -21.52 -1.75
N LEU A 124 -15.88 -21.50 -1.44
CA LEU A 124 -15.14 -22.73 -1.12
C LEU A 124 -15.75 -23.47 0.07
N LYS A 125 -16.26 -22.73 1.08
CA LYS A 125 -16.91 -23.32 2.25
C LYS A 125 -18.29 -23.91 1.92
N SER A 126 -19.07 -23.28 1.04
CA SER A 126 -20.36 -23.81 0.59
C SER A 126 -20.22 -24.99 -0.37
N LEU A 127 -19.14 -25.04 -1.14
CA LEU A 127 -18.81 -26.13 -2.06
C LEU A 127 -18.21 -27.36 -1.34
N ARG A 128 -17.78 -27.24 -0.08
CA ARG A 128 -17.23 -28.37 0.71
C ARG A 128 -18.31 -29.23 1.38
N ARG A 129 -19.59 -29.02 1.09
CA ARG A 129 -20.72 -29.83 1.57
C ARG A 129 -21.23 -30.75 0.48
#